data_AF-A0A936IJ60-F1
#
_entry.id   AF-A0A936IJ60-F1
#
_cell.length_a   1.000
_cell.length_b   1.000
_cell.length_c   1.000
_cell.angle_alpha   90.00
_cell.angle_beta   90.00
_cell.angle_gamma   90.00
#
_symmetry.space_group_name_H-M   'P 1'
#
loop_
_entity.id
_entity.type
_entity.pdbx_description
1 polymer ?
#
loop_
_entity_poly.entity_id
_entity_poly.type
_entity_poly.pdbx_seq_one_letter_code
_entity_poly.pdbx_strand_id
1 'polypeptide(L)'
;MRCLTRYAIVAVTLLVVASAAAENYHLLTGVDALRYPGATRYIPGQPQGIQPINDGDRLAGTTNIGPVVSYVGFGVPMYQPNRLGSLSFLWRRGNLPFAGGVPFMGIEFLGGPLLDLDGDLNNGQRSLIPVVDVNAVEIPGSDSYIRLMPDLAAGQIVLADLDITGCNEGAPGFGPKIATIIATIAGTQPDGSKLPGPNPTIDTRVGTLTRFAGSSGALRGVFRIEDLGFELWEDSLDPDVSSPEVLGSMQFFGRLRGWLVLRDRITNTFQPLAGEGLGPTGWPSVAIGDVGRVVNTANGLAGGTATILIGFPGENYADPGNGGLPLADFGGDLGAYLDAVVLPRLTAGQDRFVYLESTGFGVNNSNDPIFTDTIGYDATIIAAASVCGVQRGGDANCDGVLNFDDIDAFVAALSGEASWQATNPGPGCSYKCVNDLNLDDVVSFDDIDPFVAALSAP
;
A
#
# COMPACT_ATOMS: atom_id res chain seq x y z
N MET A 1 71.83 -2.36 8.82
CA MET A 1 70.56 -1.83 8.27
C MET A 1 69.92 -2.91 7.39
N ARG A 2 68.97 -3.68 7.93
CA ARG A 2 68.13 -4.58 7.14
C ARG A 2 66.70 -4.02 7.19
N CYS A 3 66.21 -3.62 6.02
CA CYS A 3 64.92 -2.96 5.83
C CYS A 3 63.81 -4.02 5.95
N LEU A 4 62.93 -3.89 6.95
CA LEU A 4 61.71 -4.68 7.07
C LEU A 4 60.62 -4.04 6.19
N THR A 5 60.30 -4.67 5.06
CA THR A 5 59.16 -4.29 4.22
C THR A 5 57.90 -4.94 4.82
N ARG A 6 57.05 -4.14 5.46
CA ARG A 6 55.71 -4.57 5.93
C ARG A 6 54.78 -4.64 4.72
N TYR A 7 54.29 -5.83 4.38
CA TYR A 7 53.16 -6.00 3.48
C TYR A 7 51.88 -5.63 4.24
N ALA A 8 51.26 -4.52 3.85
CA ALA A 8 49.88 -4.22 4.23
C ALA A 8 48.97 -5.03 3.30
N ILE A 9 48.39 -6.11 3.84
CA ILE A 9 47.28 -6.80 3.17
C ILE A 9 46.07 -5.87 3.31
N VAL A 10 45.75 -5.16 2.24
CA VAL A 10 44.47 -4.46 2.11
C VAL A 10 43.44 -5.53 1.82
N ALA A 11 42.74 -5.99 2.86
CA ALA A 11 41.53 -6.77 2.69
C ALA A 11 40.48 -5.82 2.11
N VAL A 12 40.30 -5.86 0.79
CA VAL A 12 39.16 -5.25 0.12
C VAL A 12 37.98 -6.15 0.44
N THR A 13 37.25 -5.83 1.51
CA THR A 13 35.92 -6.39 1.73
C THR A 13 35.04 -5.84 0.61
N LEU A 14 34.81 -6.65 -0.43
CA LEU A 14 33.67 -6.41 -1.32
C LEU A 14 32.42 -6.57 -0.46
N LEU A 15 31.89 -5.47 0.04
CA LEU A 15 30.51 -5.41 0.50
C LEU A 15 29.64 -5.61 -0.73
N VAL A 16 29.23 -6.85 -0.96
CA VAL A 16 28.14 -7.16 -1.87
C VAL A 16 26.90 -6.61 -1.19
N VAL A 17 26.49 -5.41 -1.58
CA VAL A 17 25.20 -4.86 -1.17
C VAL A 17 24.18 -5.65 -1.99
N ALA A 18 23.54 -6.64 -1.37
CA ALA A 18 22.39 -7.28 -1.97
C ALA A 18 21.35 -6.19 -2.24
N SER A 19 21.01 -5.96 -3.50
CA SER A 19 19.95 -5.01 -3.84
C SER A 19 18.61 -5.66 -3.54
N ALA A 20 17.84 -5.11 -2.59
CA ALA A 20 16.46 -5.49 -2.40
C ALA A 20 15.69 -5.42 -3.73
N ALA A 21 14.93 -6.46 -4.05
CA ALA A 21 14.12 -6.49 -5.27
C ALA A 21 12.80 -5.76 -5.06
N ALA A 22 12.28 -5.14 -6.11
CA ALA A 22 10.96 -4.53 -6.08
C ALA A 22 9.87 -5.58 -6.30
N GLU A 23 8.89 -5.59 -5.41
CA GLU A 23 7.84 -6.60 -5.32
C GLU A 23 6.47 -5.94 -5.52
N ASN A 24 5.63 -6.49 -6.39
CA ASN A 24 4.24 -6.04 -6.53
C ASN A 24 3.39 -6.68 -5.43
N TYR A 25 2.79 -5.84 -4.59
CA TYR A 25 1.73 -6.22 -3.66
C TYR A 25 0.40 -5.82 -4.29
N HIS A 26 -0.39 -6.80 -4.68
CA HIS A 26 -1.71 -6.59 -5.28
C HIS A 26 -2.74 -6.30 -4.19
N LEU A 27 -3.57 -5.29 -4.39
CA LEU A 27 -4.57 -4.86 -3.42
C LEU A 27 -5.61 -5.97 -3.18
N LEU A 28 -5.93 -6.22 -1.92
CA LEU A 28 -6.91 -7.22 -1.55
C LEU A 28 -8.34 -6.65 -1.68
N THR A 29 -9.23 -7.48 -2.24
CA THR A 29 -10.65 -7.18 -2.44
C THR A 29 -11.52 -8.34 -1.94
N GLY A 30 -12.83 -8.15 -1.88
CA GLY A 30 -13.79 -9.23 -1.71
C GLY A 30 -14.52 -9.29 -0.37
N VAL A 31 -14.52 -8.22 0.44
CA VAL A 31 -15.39 -8.17 1.63
C VAL A 31 -16.46 -7.11 1.49
N ASP A 32 -17.71 -7.51 1.71
CA ASP A 32 -18.87 -6.61 1.79
C ASP A 32 -18.97 -5.62 0.63
N ALA A 33 -18.87 -6.16 -0.59
CA ALA A 33 -19.02 -5.39 -1.82
C ALA A 33 -20.27 -4.49 -1.77
N LEU A 34 -20.09 -3.27 -2.28
CA LEU A 34 -21.08 -2.20 -2.30
C LEU A 34 -21.47 -1.68 -0.91
N ARG A 35 -20.76 -1.98 0.17
CA ARG A 35 -21.10 -1.48 1.53
C ARG A 35 -19.98 -0.64 2.13
N TYR A 36 -20.37 0.25 3.01
CA TYR A 36 -19.43 1.04 3.80
C TYR A 36 -18.69 0.18 4.84
N PRO A 37 -17.43 0.52 5.17
CA PRO A 37 -16.60 -0.29 6.06
C PRO A 37 -17.02 -0.24 7.54
N GLY A 38 -17.97 0.64 7.90
CA GLY A 38 -18.48 0.77 9.26
C GLY A 38 -19.88 1.35 9.35
N ALA A 39 -20.41 1.37 10.57
CA ALA A 39 -21.69 2.02 10.87
C ALA A 39 -21.60 3.55 10.77
N THR A 40 -22.76 4.17 10.66
CA THR A 40 -22.90 5.62 10.64
C THR A 40 -22.42 6.26 11.95
N ARG A 41 -21.55 7.28 11.89
CA ARG A 41 -21.16 8.10 13.04
C ARG A 41 -21.21 9.60 12.73
N TYR A 42 -21.33 10.39 13.80
CA TYR A 42 -21.25 11.84 13.73
C TYR A 42 -19.85 12.30 14.13
N ILE A 43 -19.21 13.15 13.32
CA ILE A 43 -17.93 13.75 13.67
C ILE A 43 -18.20 15.13 14.32
N PRO A 44 -17.68 15.41 15.53
CA PRO A 44 -17.73 16.74 16.13
C PRO A 44 -17.08 17.84 15.27
N GLY A 45 -17.56 19.08 15.36
CA GLY A 45 -16.95 20.20 14.61
C GLY A 45 -17.27 20.22 13.10
N GLN A 46 -18.12 19.32 12.62
CA GLN A 46 -18.71 19.40 11.29
C GLN A 46 -19.61 20.64 11.17
N PRO A 47 -19.47 21.44 10.10
CA PRO A 47 -20.46 22.44 9.72
C PRO A 47 -21.89 21.89 9.69
N GLN A 48 -22.86 22.76 9.94
CA GLN A 48 -24.26 22.41 9.75
C GLN A 48 -24.49 21.94 8.31
N GLY A 49 -25.02 20.73 8.14
CA GLY A 49 -25.41 20.17 6.85
C GLY A 49 -24.59 18.97 6.37
N ILE A 50 -23.47 18.64 7.02
CA ILE A 50 -22.77 17.39 6.72
C ILE A 50 -23.58 16.21 7.24
N GLN A 51 -23.83 15.25 6.35
CA GLN A 51 -24.47 14.01 6.73
C GLN A 51 -23.52 13.17 7.61
N PRO A 52 -24.06 12.43 8.59
CA PRO A 52 -23.29 11.42 9.28
C PRO A 52 -22.60 10.48 8.28
N ILE A 53 -21.36 10.13 8.57
CA ILE A 53 -20.53 9.32 7.67
C ILE A 53 -20.60 7.86 8.05
N ASN A 54 -20.57 7.02 7.03
CA ASN A 54 -20.52 5.57 7.17
C ASN A 54 -19.07 5.11 7.07
N ASP A 55 -18.24 5.59 7.98
CA ASP A 55 -16.83 5.22 8.06
C ASP A 55 -16.51 4.58 9.40
N GLY A 56 -17.52 4.39 10.26
CA GLY A 56 -17.25 4.38 11.69
C GLY A 56 -16.27 3.28 12.05
N ASP A 57 -15.16 3.61 12.68
CA ASP A 57 -14.28 2.74 13.48
C ASP A 57 -13.65 1.50 12.84
N ARG A 58 -14.20 1.02 11.73
CA ARG A 58 -14.04 -0.36 11.28
C ARG A 58 -13.52 -0.29 9.87
N LEU A 59 -12.47 -1.06 9.65
CA LEU A 59 -11.95 -1.33 8.33
C LEU A 59 -12.98 -2.17 7.57
N ALA A 60 -12.94 -2.16 6.24
CA ALA A 60 -13.74 -3.11 5.46
C ALA A 60 -13.40 -4.54 5.92
N GLY A 61 -14.39 -5.43 5.96
CA GLY A 61 -14.16 -6.78 6.48
C GLY A 61 -15.00 -7.27 7.65
N THR A 62 -15.68 -6.35 8.34
CA THR A 62 -16.20 -6.61 9.69
C THR A 62 -17.68 -6.97 9.69
N THR A 63 -18.19 -7.49 10.80
CA THR A 63 -19.61 -7.84 10.93
C THR A 63 -20.53 -6.62 11.01
N ASN A 64 -19.97 -5.41 11.19
CA ASN A 64 -20.72 -4.16 11.30
C ASN A 64 -20.41 -3.23 10.13
N ILE A 65 -20.72 -3.73 8.95
CA ILE A 65 -20.77 -2.96 7.73
C ILE A 65 -21.94 -1.99 7.72
N GLY A 66 -21.72 -0.84 7.09
CA GLY A 66 -22.73 0.18 6.92
C GLY A 66 -23.77 -0.15 5.85
N PRO A 67 -24.58 0.84 5.46
CA PRO A 67 -25.53 0.69 4.36
C PRO A 67 -24.81 0.45 3.02
N VAL A 68 -25.60 0.16 1.99
CA VAL A 68 -25.10 0.08 0.62
C VAL A 68 -24.60 1.47 0.19
N VAL A 69 -23.36 1.54 -0.28
CA VAL A 69 -22.79 2.73 -0.93
C VAL A 69 -23.44 2.86 -2.29
N SER A 70 -24.23 3.91 -2.46
CA SER A 70 -24.86 4.24 -3.74
C SER A 70 -24.13 5.41 -4.36
N TYR A 71 -23.98 5.40 -5.68
CA TYR A 71 -23.51 6.58 -6.40
C TYR A 71 -24.51 7.73 -6.23
N VAL A 72 -24.03 8.89 -5.79
CA VAL A 72 -24.86 10.08 -5.50
C VAL A 72 -24.86 11.14 -6.61
N GLY A 73 -24.08 10.93 -7.67
CA GLY A 73 -24.06 11.81 -8.85
C GLY A 73 -25.16 11.48 -9.88
N PHE A 74 -25.00 11.98 -11.10
CA PHE A 74 -25.92 11.69 -12.20
C PHE A 74 -25.35 10.65 -13.17
N GLY A 75 -26.22 9.85 -13.80
CA GLY A 75 -25.80 8.79 -14.72
C GLY A 75 -25.39 7.50 -14.01
N VAL A 76 -24.58 6.68 -14.67
CA VAL A 76 -24.11 5.38 -14.17
C VAL A 76 -22.59 5.35 -14.25
N PRO A 77 -21.86 5.23 -13.12
CA PRO A 77 -20.41 5.16 -13.12
C PRO A 77 -19.92 3.84 -13.73
N MET A 78 -18.68 3.83 -14.23
CA MET A 78 -18.04 2.62 -14.77
C MET A 78 -18.02 1.50 -13.73
N TYR A 79 -17.69 1.85 -12.50
CA TYR A 79 -17.84 0.98 -11.33
C TYR A 79 -18.82 1.58 -10.35
N GLN A 80 -19.65 0.72 -9.75
CA GLN A 80 -20.36 1.13 -8.55
C GLN A 80 -19.37 1.37 -7.41
N PRO A 81 -19.65 2.31 -6.50
CA PRO A 81 -18.82 2.53 -5.33
C PRO A 81 -18.63 1.22 -4.55
N ASN A 82 -17.38 0.93 -4.18
CA ASN A 82 -16.98 -0.32 -3.54
C ASN A 82 -17.42 -1.61 -4.26
N ARG A 83 -17.52 -1.62 -5.61
CA ARG A 83 -17.95 -2.79 -6.41
C ARG A 83 -17.25 -4.10 -6.03
N LEU A 84 -15.98 -4.04 -5.66
CA LEU A 84 -15.16 -5.22 -5.37
C LEU A 84 -15.05 -5.54 -3.87
N GLY A 85 -15.65 -4.74 -2.98
CA GLY A 85 -15.48 -4.94 -1.53
C GLY A 85 -14.03 -4.72 -1.11
N SER A 86 -13.49 -3.57 -1.48
CA SER A 86 -12.10 -3.24 -1.25
C SER A 86 -11.76 -3.17 0.24
N LEU A 87 -10.59 -3.70 0.58
CA LEU A 87 -9.95 -3.50 1.88
C LEU A 87 -9.07 -2.25 1.94
N SER A 88 -8.81 -1.62 0.79
CA SER A 88 -7.99 -0.43 0.66
C SER A 88 -8.84 0.78 0.29
N PHE A 89 -8.53 1.94 0.85
CA PHE A 89 -9.27 3.16 0.57
C PHE A 89 -8.46 4.41 0.83
N LEU A 90 -8.82 5.49 0.12
CA LEU A 90 -8.47 6.85 0.52
C LEU A 90 -9.66 7.47 1.23
N TRP A 91 -9.37 8.24 2.27
CA TRP A 91 -10.33 9.02 3.02
C TRP A 91 -10.05 10.50 2.82
N ARG A 92 -11.08 11.30 2.59
CA ARG A 92 -10.93 12.75 2.36
C ARG A 92 -11.77 13.55 3.35
N ARG A 93 -11.22 14.68 3.79
CA ARG A 93 -11.95 15.74 4.49
C ARG A 93 -11.64 17.06 3.80
N GLY A 94 -12.65 17.66 3.18
CA GLY A 94 -12.46 18.94 2.50
C GLY A 94 -13.78 19.58 2.08
N ASN A 95 -13.68 20.57 1.20
CA ASN A 95 -14.83 21.27 0.64
C ASN A 95 -14.86 21.21 -0.87
N LEU A 96 -16.07 21.23 -1.41
CA LEU A 96 -16.33 21.51 -2.82
C LEU A 96 -16.34 23.04 -3.03
N PRO A 97 -15.35 23.64 -3.74
CA PRO A 97 -15.21 25.09 -3.83
C PRO A 97 -16.40 25.79 -4.51
N PHE A 98 -16.96 25.17 -5.55
CA PHE A 98 -17.97 25.77 -6.44
C PHE A 98 -19.37 25.95 -5.84
N ALA A 99 -19.65 25.30 -4.71
CA ALA A 99 -20.96 25.34 -4.04
C ALA A 99 -20.96 26.26 -2.81
N GLY A 100 -20.02 27.21 -2.74
CA GLY A 100 -19.85 28.07 -1.56
C GLY A 100 -19.12 27.37 -0.41
N GLY A 101 -18.29 26.37 -0.72
CA GLY A 101 -17.60 25.54 0.27
C GLY A 101 -18.56 24.55 0.93
N VAL A 102 -19.14 23.64 0.14
CA VAL A 102 -19.92 22.55 0.73
C VAL A 102 -18.94 21.52 1.28
N PRO A 103 -18.91 21.32 2.59
CA PRO A 103 -18.02 20.33 3.16
C PRO A 103 -18.45 18.94 2.76
N PHE A 104 -17.46 18.13 2.43
CA PHE A 104 -17.64 16.78 1.97
C PHE A 104 -16.58 15.88 2.62
N MET A 105 -17.01 14.67 2.95
CA MET A 105 -16.11 13.58 3.30
C MET A 105 -16.48 12.39 2.46
N GLY A 106 -15.48 11.77 1.87
CA GLY A 106 -15.67 10.65 0.97
C GLY A 106 -14.67 9.55 1.22
N ILE A 107 -15.12 8.34 0.90
CA ILE A 107 -14.26 7.18 0.75
C ILE A 107 -14.05 6.94 -0.73
N GLU A 108 -12.81 6.69 -1.09
CA GLU A 108 -12.44 6.20 -2.40
C GLU A 108 -11.99 4.76 -2.23
N PHE A 109 -12.82 3.84 -2.68
CA PHE A 109 -12.56 2.42 -2.56
C PHE A 109 -11.54 2.05 -3.63
N LEU A 110 -10.37 1.65 -3.18
CA LEU A 110 -9.21 1.38 -4.03
C LEU A 110 -9.15 -0.08 -4.40
N GLY A 111 -9.09 -0.42 -5.67
CA GLY A 111 -8.90 -1.79 -6.11
C GLY A 111 -9.61 -2.09 -7.42
N GLY A 112 -9.26 -3.23 -7.99
CA GLY A 112 -9.76 -3.67 -9.28
C GLY A 112 -8.74 -3.52 -10.40
N PRO A 113 -9.17 -3.81 -11.64
CA PRO A 113 -8.28 -3.80 -12.79
C PRO A 113 -7.79 -2.39 -13.08
N LEU A 114 -6.58 -2.30 -13.62
CA LEU A 114 -6.04 -1.06 -14.14
C LEU A 114 -6.83 -0.65 -15.38
N LEU A 115 -6.93 0.66 -15.58
CA LEU A 115 -7.65 1.25 -16.71
C LEU A 115 -6.68 1.83 -17.73
N ASP A 116 -7.04 1.69 -18.99
CA ASP A 116 -6.47 2.43 -20.11
C ASP A 116 -7.44 3.54 -20.50
N LEU A 117 -7.01 4.80 -20.35
CA LEU A 117 -7.92 5.95 -20.37
C LEU A 117 -8.27 6.45 -21.78
N ASP A 118 -7.48 6.07 -22.79
CA ASP A 118 -7.76 6.39 -24.18
C ASP A 118 -8.61 5.33 -24.89
N GLY A 119 -8.94 4.23 -24.21
CA GLY A 119 -9.78 3.16 -24.72
C GLY A 119 -9.13 2.20 -25.72
N ASP A 120 -7.83 2.32 -26.02
CA ASP A 120 -7.15 1.51 -27.04
C ASP A 120 -6.13 0.50 -26.47
N LEU A 121 -6.63 -0.69 -26.11
CA LEU A 121 -5.80 -1.82 -25.69
C LEU A 121 -4.82 -2.34 -26.76
N ASN A 122 -4.88 -1.88 -28.02
CA ASN A 122 -4.12 -2.46 -29.13
C ASN A 122 -2.80 -1.73 -29.43
N ASN A 123 -2.56 -0.57 -28.82
CA ASN A 123 -1.33 0.20 -29.03
C ASN A 123 -0.14 -0.33 -28.18
N GLY A 124 -0.40 -1.27 -27.25
CA GLY A 124 0.61 -1.85 -26.37
C GLY A 124 1.15 -0.89 -25.30
N GLN A 125 0.51 0.27 -25.12
CA GLN A 125 0.87 1.31 -24.16
C GLN A 125 -0.36 1.77 -23.42
N ARG A 126 -0.37 1.62 -22.10
CA ARG A 126 -1.42 2.19 -21.28
C ARG A 126 -1.35 3.71 -21.31
N SER A 127 -2.46 4.36 -21.64
CA SER A 127 -2.65 5.80 -21.48
C SER A 127 -3.26 6.11 -20.12
N LEU A 128 -2.69 7.12 -19.44
CA LEU A 128 -3.27 7.73 -18.24
C LEU A 128 -3.97 9.06 -18.55
N ILE A 129 -4.19 9.38 -19.83
CA ILE A 129 -4.92 10.59 -20.27
C ILE A 129 -6.27 10.17 -20.83
N PRO A 130 -7.40 10.66 -20.28
CA PRO A 130 -8.71 10.44 -20.86
C PRO A 130 -8.87 11.17 -22.19
N VAL A 131 -9.51 10.52 -23.17
CA VAL A 131 -9.80 11.10 -24.48
C VAL A 131 -11.28 11.44 -24.61
N VAL A 132 -11.57 12.63 -25.13
CA VAL A 132 -12.94 13.09 -25.42
C VAL A 132 -13.65 12.09 -26.33
N ASP A 133 -14.91 11.78 -26.00
CA ASP A 133 -15.76 10.79 -26.71
C ASP A 133 -15.24 9.35 -26.73
N VAL A 134 -14.22 9.03 -25.92
CA VAL A 134 -13.75 7.66 -25.70
C VAL A 134 -14.02 7.23 -24.26
N ASN A 135 -14.29 5.94 -24.09
CA ASN A 135 -14.48 5.33 -22.77
C ASN A 135 -13.19 4.62 -22.39
N ALA A 136 -12.76 4.81 -21.13
CA ALA A 136 -11.71 4.01 -20.56
C ALA A 136 -12.09 2.52 -20.59
N VAL A 137 -11.08 1.66 -20.71
CA VAL A 137 -11.24 0.21 -20.80
C VAL A 137 -10.41 -0.49 -19.74
N GLU A 138 -10.93 -1.60 -19.21
CA GLU A 138 -10.19 -2.47 -18.30
C GLU A 138 -9.02 -3.12 -19.05
N ILE A 139 -7.82 -3.07 -18.49
CA ILE A 139 -6.67 -3.82 -18.99
C ILE A 139 -6.83 -5.27 -18.52
N PRO A 140 -7.02 -6.25 -19.43
CA PRO A 140 -7.32 -7.62 -19.03
C PRO A 140 -6.21 -8.24 -18.17
N GLY A 141 -6.61 -8.83 -17.04
CA GLY A 141 -5.69 -9.51 -16.11
C GLY A 141 -4.75 -8.59 -15.33
N SER A 142 -4.97 -7.28 -15.40
CA SER A 142 -4.29 -6.32 -14.52
C SER A 142 -5.03 -6.19 -13.19
N ASP A 143 -4.29 -5.81 -12.15
CA ASP A 143 -4.82 -5.54 -10.82
C ASP A 143 -4.08 -4.36 -10.21
N SER A 144 -4.80 -3.55 -9.45
CA SER A 144 -4.23 -2.46 -8.65
C SER A 144 -3.15 -2.98 -7.70
N TYR A 145 -2.04 -2.24 -7.59
CA TYR A 145 -0.90 -2.67 -6.79
C TYR A 145 -0.18 -1.51 -6.11
N ILE A 146 0.58 -1.86 -5.06
CA ILE A 146 1.66 -1.06 -4.50
C ILE A 146 2.97 -1.85 -4.67
N ARG A 147 4.02 -1.20 -5.16
CA ARG A 147 5.33 -1.84 -5.34
C ARG A 147 6.27 -1.40 -4.23
N LEU A 148 6.76 -2.36 -3.47
CA LEU A 148 7.65 -2.12 -2.32
C LEU A 148 8.98 -2.85 -2.51
N MET A 149 10.04 -2.32 -1.94
CA MET A 149 11.35 -2.98 -1.87
C MET A 149 11.74 -3.11 -0.39
N PRO A 150 11.34 -4.19 0.29
CA PRO A 150 11.77 -4.43 1.65
C PRO A 150 13.24 -4.89 1.67
N ASP A 151 14.06 -4.18 2.44
CA ASP A 151 15.44 -4.57 2.76
C ASP A 151 15.48 -4.98 4.24
N LEU A 152 15.27 -6.29 4.47
CA LEU A 152 15.15 -6.86 5.81
C LEU A 152 16.47 -6.74 6.59
N ALA A 153 17.60 -6.83 5.89
CA ALA A 153 18.94 -6.73 6.47
C ALA A 153 19.29 -5.29 6.85
N ALA A 154 19.00 -4.32 5.98
CA ALA A 154 19.25 -2.90 6.27
C ALA A 154 18.18 -2.27 7.17
N GLY A 155 17.05 -2.95 7.39
CA GLY A 155 15.92 -2.43 8.15
C GLY A 155 15.26 -1.24 7.45
N GLN A 156 15.17 -1.30 6.11
CA GLN A 156 14.60 -0.25 5.28
C GLN A 156 13.49 -0.80 4.38
N ILE A 157 12.59 0.10 3.96
CA ILE A 157 11.59 -0.23 2.93
C ILE A 157 11.44 0.96 2.00
N VAL A 158 11.39 0.68 0.69
CA VAL A 158 11.20 1.71 -0.35
C VAL A 158 9.85 1.54 -1.02
N LEU A 159 9.14 2.65 -1.25
CA LEU A 159 7.97 2.74 -2.11
C LEU A 159 8.45 2.99 -3.54
N ALA A 160 8.51 1.93 -4.35
CA ALA A 160 9.03 2.02 -5.70
C ALA A 160 7.99 2.49 -6.71
N ASP A 161 6.73 2.09 -6.52
CA ASP A 161 5.62 2.42 -7.42
C ASP A 161 4.28 2.26 -6.71
N LEU A 162 3.26 2.93 -7.24
CA LEU A 162 1.86 2.76 -6.84
C LEU A 162 1.00 3.02 -8.07
N ASP A 163 0.05 2.14 -8.31
CA ASP A 163 -0.83 2.19 -9.47
C ASP A 163 -2.15 1.51 -9.14
N ILE A 164 -3.16 2.33 -8.92
CA ILE A 164 -4.41 1.92 -8.31
C ILE A 164 -5.55 2.53 -9.10
N THR A 165 -6.54 1.70 -9.42
CA THR A 165 -7.86 2.17 -9.86
C THR A 165 -8.79 2.18 -8.66
N GLY A 166 -9.65 3.18 -8.55
CA GLY A 166 -10.61 3.28 -7.45
C GLY A 166 -11.95 3.84 -7.89
N CYS A 167 -12.91 3.79 -6.97
CA CYS A 167 -14.21 4.43 -7.15
C CYS A 167 -14.63 5.15 -5.87
N ASN A 168 -15.10 6.39 -6.02
CA ASN A 168 -15.74 7.16 -4.96
C ASN A 168 -17.28 7.13 -5.12
N GLU A 169 -17.99 7.61 -4.10
CA GLU A 169 -19.45 7.68 -4.10
C GLU A 169 -20.02 8.78 -5.02
N GLY A 170 -19.18 9.65 -5.57
CA GLY A 170 -19.55 10.83 -6.32
C GLY A 170 -20.01 11.99 -5.43
N ALA A 171 -20.53 13.04 -6.06
CA ALA A 171 -21.23 14.13 -5.39
C ALA A 171 -22.44 14.55 -6.23
N PRO A 172 -23.49 15.16 -5.64
CA PRO A 172 -24.59 15.73 -6.40
C PRO A 172 -24.08 16.70 -7.47
N GLY A 173 -24.48 16.46 -8.72
CA GLY A 173 -24.01 17.27 -9.87
C GLY A 173 -22.69 16.81 -10.49
N PHE A 174 -22.07 15.73 -10.00
CA PHE A 174 -20.92 15.11 -10.66
C PHE A 174 -21.38 14.06 -11.66
N GLY A 175 -20.67 14.01 -12.79
CA GLY A 175 -20.87 13.00 -13.82
C GLY A 175 -20.21 11.67 -13.46
N PRO A 176 -20.55 10.59 -14.17
CA PRO A 176 -20.11 9.23 -13.83
C PRO A 176 -18.61 9.01 -13.99
N LYS A 177 -17.94 9.79 -14.86
CA LYS A 177 -16.50 9.68 -15.12
C LYS A 177 -15.63 10.23 -13.98
N ILE A 178 -16.17 11.14 -13.17
CA ILE A 178 -15.50 11.69 -11.97
C ILE A 178 -15.46 10.66 -10.84
N ALA A 179 -16.39 9.70 -10.85
CA ALA A 179 -16.54 8.72 -9.78
C ALA A 179 -15.45 7.66 -9.78
N THR A 180 -14.89 7.36 -10.96
CA THR A 180 -13.80 6.41 -11.11
C THR A 180 -12.50 7.19 -11.21
N ILE A 181 -11.52 6.78 -10.44
CA ILE A 181 -10.25 7.48 -10.29
C ILE A 181 -9.09 6.55 -10.60
N ILE A 182 -7.96 7.14 -10.96
CA ILE A 182 -6.65 6.52 -10.91
C ILE A 182 -5.82 7.22 -9.85
N ALA A 183 -5.07 6.45 -9.07
CA ALA A 183 -4.08 6.97 -8.13
C ALA A 183 -2.72 6.37 -8.49
N THR A 184 -1.72 7.23 -8.62
CA THR A 184 -0.34 6.85 -8.96
C THR A 184 0.66 7.55 -8.05
N ILE A 185 1.90 7.08 -7.99
CA ILE A 185 2.96 7.81 -7.27
C ILE A 185 3.31 9.12 -8.00
N ALA A 186 3.70 10.15 -7.25
CA ALA A 186 4.07 11.43 -7.82
C ALA A 186 5.18 11.31 -8.88
N GLY A 187 5.14 12.21 -9.87
CA GLY A 187 6.08 12.19 -10.99
C GLY A 187 5.78 11.11 -12.03
N THR A 188 4.71 10.32 -11.87
CA THR A 188 4.19 9.49 -12.96
C THR A 188 3.81 10.37 -14.14
N GLN A 189 4.33 10.07 -15.31
CA GLN A 189 4.01 10.75 -16.56
C GLN A 189 2.81 10.09 -17.24
N PRO A 190 2.14 10.77 -18.18
CA PRO A 190 1.03 10.21 -18.94
C PRO A 190 1.29 8.85 -19.62
N ASP A 191 2.54 8.60 -20.01
CA ASP A 191 3.00 7.34 -20.62
C ASP A 191 3.38 6.26 -19.58
N GLY A 192 3.15 6.53 -18.30
CA GLY A 192 3.50 5.67 -17.17
C GLY A 192 4.96 5.76 -16.73
N SER A 193 5.84 6.51 -17.42
CA SER A 193 7.21 6.72 -16.96
C SER A 193 7.24 7.50 -15.63
N LYS A 194 8.34 7.39 -14.86
CA LYS A 194 8.42 7.96 -13.50
C LYS A 194 9.54 9.00 -13.43
N LEU A 195 9.19 10.21 -13.03
CA LEU A 195 10.11 11.29 -12.65
C LEU A 195 10.09 11.49 -11.12
N PRO A 196 11.05 12.23 -10.56
CA PRO A 196 10.95 12.68 -9.17
C PRO A 196 9.69 13.53 -8.95
N GLY A 197 9.00 13.30 -7.83
CA GLY A 197 7.88 14.14 -7.42
C GLY A 197 8.33 15.58 -7.08
N PRO A 198 7.41 16.55 -7.12
CA PRO A 198 7.71 17.96 -6.85
C PRO A 198 7.99 18.27 -5.37
N ASN A 199 7.67 17.35 -4.44
CA ASN A 199 7.89 17.53 -3.00
C ASN A 199 8.82 16.47 -2.38
N PRO A 200 10.12 16.43 -2.73
CA PRO A 200 11.04 15.38 -2.28
C PRO A 200 11.32 15.37 -0.76
N THR A 201 10.92 16.42 -0.03
CA THR A 201 11.02 16.45 1.44
C THR A 201 9.85 15.75 2.15
N ILE A 202 8.78 15.43 1.40
CA ILE A 202 7.61 14.70 1.88
C ILE A 202 7.62 13.30 1.25
N ASP A 203 7.75 13.27 -0.07
CA ASP A 203 7.85 12.07 -0.90
C ASP A 203 9.25 11.46 -0.80
N THR A 204 9.63 11.03 0.40
CA THR A 204 10.92 10.38 0.62
C THR A 204 10.98 9.01 -0.02
N ARG A 205 9.82 8.35 -0.18
CA ARG A 205 9.66 6.96 -0.66
C ARG A 205 10.51 5.95 0.09
N VAL A 206 11.02 6.30 1.26
CA VAL A 206 11.88 5.47 2.08
C VAL A 206 11.36 5.56 3.50
N GLY A 207 11.15 4.41 4.11
CA GLY A 207 10.77 4.24 5.50
C GLY A 207 11.69 3.25 6.22
N THR A 208 11.44 3.07 7.50
CA THR A 208 12.11 2.07 8.33
C THR A 208 11.33 0.77 8.35
N LEU A 209 12.05 -0.34 8.48
CA LEU A 209 11.50 -1.68 8.59
C LEU A 209 12.14 -2.37 9.79
N THR A 210 11.39 -2.52 10.88
CA THR A 210 11.92 -3.04 12.13
C THR A 210 11.28 -4.38 12.46
N ARG A 211 12.09 -5.41 12.71
CA ARG A 211 11.57 -6.71 13.15
C ARG A 211 10.78 -6.58 14.45
N PHE A 212 9.63 -7.24 14.50
CA PHE A 212 8.73 -7.24 15.65
C PHE A 212 8.50 -8.67 16.14
N ALA A 213 8.92 -8.95 17.38
CA ALA A 213 8.85 -10.29 17.97
C ALA A 213 7.51 -10.60 18.65
N GLY A 214 6.57 -9.65 18.66
CA GLY A 214 5.32 -9.81 19.40
C GLY A 214 5.49 -9.70 20.91
N SER A 215 4.37 -9.72 21.62
CA SER A 215 4.32 -9.69 23.08
C SER A 215 4.72 -11.05 23.68
N SER A 216 4.53 -12.13 22.93
CA SER A 216 5.04 -13.46 23.29
C SER A 216 6.54 -13.61 23.05
N GLY A 217 7.15 -12.73 22.24
CA GLY A 217 8.52 -12.85 21.77
C GLY A 217 8.73 -13.95 20.71
N ALA A 218 7.64 -14.55 20.22
CA ALA A 218 7.69 -15.69 19.31
C ALA A 218 7.46 -15.32 17.83
N LEU A 219 7.01 -14.09 17.52
CA LEU A 219 6.69 -13.72 16.15
C LEU A 219 7.94 -13.75 15.25
N ARG A 220 7.81 -14.43 14.12
CA ARG A 220 8.80 -14.44 13.03
C ARG A 220 8.17 -13.88 11.76
N GLY A 221 8.98 -13.23 10.93
CA GLY A 221 8.50 -12.65 9.69
C GLY A 221 7.56 -11.45 9.85
N VAL A 222 7.44 -10.87 11.05
CA VAL A 222 6.61 -9.68 11.28
C VAL A 222 7.52 -8.47 11.43
N PHE A 223 7.26 -7.43 10.65
CA PHE A 223 8.04 -6.21 10.62
C PHE A 223 7.12 -5.00 10.71
N ARG A 224 7.51 -4.04 11.55
CA ARG A 224 6.88 -2.74 11.65
C ARG A 224 7.45 -1.82 10.57
N ILE A 225 6.57 -1.19 9.82
CA ILE A 225 6.89 -0.15 8.84
C ILE A 225 6.61 1.21 9.48
N GLU A 226 7.56 2.14 9.41
CA GLU A 226 7.36 3.52 9.87
C GLU A 226 8.00 4.53 8.90
N ASP A 227 7.44 5.74 8.88
CA ASP A 227 7.96 6.90 8.14
C ASP A 227 8.16 6.69 6.62
N LEU A 228 7.38 5.80 6.00
CA LEU A 228 7.38 5.61 4.55
C LEU A 228 6.66 6.77 3.87
N GLY A 229 7.38 7.86 3.63
CA GLY A 229 6.85 9.08 3.02
C GLY A 229 6.36 8.86 1.59
N PHE A 230 5.25 9.49 1.23
CA PHE A 230 4.67 9.41 -0.11
C PHE A 230 4.06 10.73 -0.56
N GLU A 231 4.00 10.89 -1.88
CA GLU A 231 3.09 11.77 -2.58
C GLU A 231 2.35 10.95 -3.65
N LEU A 232 1.01 10.91 -3.60
CA LEU A 232 0.19 10.28 -4.63
C LEU A 232 -0.46 11.35 -5.49
N TRP A 233 -0.57 11.07 -6.78
CA TRP A 233 -1.35 11.84 -7.74
C TRP A 233 -2.63 11.09 -8.04
N GLU A 234 -3.74 11.82 -8.00
CA GLU A 234 -5.03 11.27 -8.39
C GLU A 234 -5.67 12.08 -9.49
N ASP A 235 -6.27 11.35 -10.42
CA ASP A 235 -6.99 11.88 -11.57
C ASP A 235 -8.29 11.10 -11.81
N SER A 236 -9.26 11.78 -12.42
CA SER A 236 -10.54 11.18 -12.82
C SER A 236 -10.51 10.69 -14.27
N LEU A 237 -11.51 9.89 -14.67
CA LEU A 237 -11.67 9.50 -16.08
C LEU A 237 -12.33 10.58 -16.96
N ASP A 238 -12.69 11.72 -16.37
CA ASP A 238 -13.45 12.75 -17.08
C ASP A 238 -12.50 13.62 -17.92
N PRO A 239 -12.62 13.62 -19.27
CA PRO A 239 -11.77 14.46 -20.13
C PRO A 239 -12.13 15.95 -20.03
N ASP A 240 -13.25 16.31 -19.40
CA ASP A 240 -13.69 17.70 -19.24
C ASP A 240 -13.17 18.36 -17.95
N VAL A 241 -12.31 17.68 -17.18
CA VAL A 241 -11.58 18.32 -16.07
C VAL A 241 -10.67 19.42 -16.60
N SER A 242 -10.21 20.31 -15.73
CA SER A 242 -9.35 21.44 -16.07
C SER A 242 -7.92 21.03 -16.45
N SER A 243 -7.53 19.77 -16.21
CA SER A 243 -6.16 19.29 -16.44
C SER A 243 -6.08 17.85 -17.01
N PRO A 244 -6.83 17.46 -18.06
CA PRO A 244 -6.93 16.06 -18.48
C PRO A 244 -5.63 15.54 -19.11
N GLU A 245 -4.81 16.44 -19.66
CA GLU A 245 -3.54 16.14 -20.34
C GLU A 245 -2.36 15.93 -19.36
N VAL A 246 -2.56 16.20 -18.06
CA VAL A 246 -1.52 16.10 -17.04
C VAL A 246 -2.05 15.39 -15.81
N LEU A 247 -1.22 14.53 -15.21
CA LEU A 247 -1.58 13.84 -13.98
C LEU A 247 -1.47 14.75 -12.76
N GLY A 248 -2.17 14.35 -11.71
CA GLY A 248 -2.17 14.98 -10.40
C GLY A 248 -3.17 16.13 -10.29
N SER A 249 -4.39 16.00 -10.80
CA SER A 249 -5.51 16.89 -10.44
C SER A 249 -5.62 17.05 -8.91
N MET A 250 -5.30 15.99 -8.16
CA MET A 250 -5.09 16.03 -6.72
C MET A 250 -3.74 15.45 -6.30
N GLN A 251 -3.22 15.96 -5.19
CA GLN A 251 -2.11 15.34 -4.48
C GLN A 251 -2.54 14.87 -3.09
N PHE A 252 -2.09 13.68 -2.72
CA PHE A 252 -2.16 13.15 -1.37
C PHE A 252 -0.76 13.04 -0.79
N PHE A 253 -0.59 13.55 0.42
CA PHE A 253 0.68 13.53 1.11
C PHE A 253 0.54 12.80 2.43
N GLY A 254 1.57 12.08 2.82
CA GLY A 254 1.60 11.47 4.14
C GLY A 254 2.84 10.65 4.39
N ARG A 255 2.79 9.92 5.50
CA ARG A 255 3.76 8.88 5.84
C ARG A 255 2.98 7.61 6.13
N LEU A 256 3.24 6.56 5.36
CA LEU A 256 2.70 5.25 5.62
C LEU A 256 3.44 4.63 6.81
N ARG A 257 2.65 3.97 7.65
CA ARG A 257 3.11 3.10 8.73
C ARG A 257 2.28 1.83 8.72
N GLY A 258 2.74 0.79 9.40
CA GLY A 258 1.96 -0.41 9.60
C GLY A 258 2.84 -1.65 9.67
N TRP A 259 2.48 -2.69 8.93
CA TRP A 259 3.01 -4.03 9.10
C TRP A 259 3.31 -4.69 7.76
N LEU A 260 4.50 -5.27 7.64
CA LEU A 260 4.82 -6.31 6.68
C LEU A 260 4.80 -7.65 7.42
N VAL A 261 4.03 -8.60 6.92
CA VAL A 261 3.91 -9.93 7.51
C VAL A 261 4.28 -10.96 6.45
N LEU A 262 5.30 -11.73 6.75
CA LEU A 262 5.81 -12.82 5.95
C LEU A 262 5.27 -14.14 6.49
N ARG A 263 4.98 -15.07 5.58
CA ARG A 263 4.68 -16.46 5.90
C ARG A 263 5.93 -17.10 6.52
N ASP A 264 5.75 -17.87 7.59
CA ASP A 264 6.83 -18.63 8.18
C ASP A 264 7.29 -19.71 7.19
N ARG A 265 8.58 -19.70 6.83
CA ARG A 265 9.16 -20.62 5.85
C ARG A 265 9.19 -22.07 6.34
N ILE A 266 9.27 -22.26 7.64
CA ILE A 266 9.39 -23.58 8.27
C ILE A 266 8.02 -24.26 8.29
N THR A 267 7.00 -23.56 8.80
CA THR A 267 5.65 -24.12 8.93
C THR A 267 4.80 -23.92 7.68
N ASN A 268 5.24 -23.07 6.76
CA ASN A 268 4.49 -22.62 5.59
C ASN A 268 3.14 -21.96 5.95
N THR A 269 3.04 -21.36 7.14
CA THR A 269 1.83 -20.70 7.64
C THR A 269 2.12 -19.27 8.08
N PHE A 270 1.11 -18.41 8.02
CA PHE A 270 1.16 -17.14 8.76
C PHE A 270 1.00 -17.44 10.25
N GLN A 271 1.78 -16.75 11.08
CA GLN A 271 1.66 -16.88 12.52
C GLN A 271 0.42 -16.11 13.01
N PRO A 272 -0.31 -16.59 14.03
CA PRO A 272 -1.40 -15.83 14.64
C PRO A 272 -0.89 -14.48 15.16
N LEU A 273 -1.59 -13.40 14.85
CA LEU A 273 -1.21 -12.03 15.21
C LEU A 273 -2.03 -11.50 16.39
N ALA A 274 -3.20 -12.09 16.66
CA ALA A 274 -4.06 -11.70 17.78
C ALA A 274 -3.32 -11.79 19.13
N GLY A 275 -3.37 -10.71 19.89
CA GLY A 275 -2.76 -10.58 21.21
C GLY A 275 -1.26 -10.29 21.19
N GLU A 276 -0.64 -10.18 20.01
CA GLU A 276 0.81 -9.98 19.90
C GLU A 276 1.25 -8.52 20.03
N GLY A 277 0.30 -7.59 20.19
CA GLY A 277 0.61 -6.19 20.49
C GLY A 277 1.00 -5.38 19.26
N LEU A 278 0.37 -5.65 18.11
CA LEU A 278 0.48 -4.83 16.89
C LEU A 278 -0.11 -3.40 17.08
N GLY A 279 -0.69 -3.13 18.24
CA GLY A 279 -1.28 -1.83 18.58
C GLY A 279 -2.64 -1.60 17.90
N PRO A 280 -3.21 -0.40 18.07
CA PRO A 280 -4.44 -0.01 17.40
C PRO A 280 -4.14 0.45 15.96
N THR A 281 -5.19 0.50 15.14
CA THR A 281 -5.17 1.33 13.93
C THR A 281 -5.08 2.81 14.28
N GLY A 282 -4.37 3.58 13.47
CA GLY A 282 -4.41 5.03 13.46
C GLY A 282 -5.59 5.59 12.68
N TRP A 283 -6.26 4.78 11.88
CA TRP A 283 -7.34 5.23 11.02
C TRP A 283 -8.68 5.31 11.77
N PRO A 284 -9.54 6.28 11.40
CA PRO A 284 -9.20 7.51 10.69
C PRO A 284 -8.46 8.46 11.64
N SER A 285 -7.54 9.32 11.20
CA SER A 285 -6.88 10.29 12.10
C SER A 285 -6.56 11.62 11.45
N VAL A 286 -6.22 12.63 12.25
CA VAL A 286 -5.97 14.00 11.78
C VAL A 286 -4.61 14.44 12.29
N ALA A 287 -3.68 14.64 11.37
CA ALA A 287 -2.37 15.20 11.67
C ALA A 287 -2.40 16.72 11.46
N ILE A 288 -2.21 17.49 12.54
CA ILE A 288 -2.18 18.96 12.49
C ILE A 288 -0.78 19.52 12.22
N GLY A 289 0.24 18.66 12.22
CA GLY A 289 1.65 19.07 12.12
C GLY A 289 2.00 19.77 10.80
N ASP A 290 1.20 19.55 9.75
CA ASP A 290 1.39 20.15 8.44
C ASP A 290 0.52 21.40 8.19
N VAL A 291 -0.31 21.84 9.16
CA VAL A 291 -1.10 23.08 9.01
C VAL A 291 -0.16 24.28 8.88
N GLY A 292 -0.40 25.10 7.85
CA GLY A 292 0.43 26.24 7.48
C GLY A 292 1.66 25.87 6.63
N ARG A 293 1.89 24.58 6.36
CA ARG A 293 2.95 24.14 5.46
C ARG A 293 2.63 24.58 4.04
N VAL A 294 3.65 25.05 3.32
CA VAL A 294 3.58 25.34 1.88
C VAL A 294 4.22 24.19 1.12
N VAL A 295 3.50 23.68 0.11
CA VAL A 295 3.95 22.58 -0.75
C VAL A 295 3.78 22.94 -2.22
N ASN A 296 4.55 22.28 -3.09
CA ASN A 296 4.46 22.47 -4.54
C ASN A 296 3.27 21.68 -5.10
N THR A 297 2.50 22.32 -5.98
CA THR A 297 1.43 21.68 -6.77
C THR A 297 2.02 20.80 -7.88
N ALA A 298 1.34 19.72 -8.28
CA ALA A 298 1.85 18.73 -9.24
C ALA A 298 2.33 19.31 -10.58
N ASN A 299 1.60 20.27 -11.13
CA ASN A 299 1.79 20.79 -12.50
C ASN A 299 1.82 22.34 -12.57
N GLY A 300 1.73 23.03 -11.43
CA GLY A 300 1.76 24.49 -11.36
C GLY A 300 0.53 25.21 -11.89
N LEU A 301 -0.51 24.49 -12.35
CA LEU A 301 -1.70 25.09 -12.97
C LEU A 301 -2.49 25.98 -12.00
N ALA A 302 -2.45 25.67 -10.70
CA ALA A 302 -3.12 26.43 -9.64
C ALA A 302 -2.16 27.33 -8.82
N GLY A 303 -1.13 27.92 -9.45
CA GLY A 303 -0.26 28.92 -8.80
C GLY A 303 1.03 28.38 -8.19
N GLY A 304 1.42 27.15 -8.54
CA GLY A 304 2.73 26.56 -8.21
C GLY A 304 2.88 26.04 -6.79
N THR A 305 2.17 26.62 -5.83
CA THR A 305 2.22 26.22 -4.42
C THR A 305 0.86 26.30 -3.74
N ALA A 306 0.63 25.43 -2.78
CA ALA A 306 -0.54 25.39 -1.92
C ALA A 306 -0.14 25.54 -0.45
N THR A 307 -1.00 26.16 0.37
CA THR A 307 -0.82 26.23 1.83
C THR A 307 -1.84 25.34 2.51
N ILE A 308 -1.38 24.41 3.33
CA ILE A 308 -2.27 23.46 4.00
C ILE A 308 -3.05 24.15 5.11
N LEU A 309 -4.37 24.05 5.05
CA LEU A 309 -5.29 24.63 6.02
C LEU A 309 -5.87 23.56 6.94
N ILE A 310 -6.39 24.01 8.07
CA ILE A 310 -7.10 23.15 9.03
C ILE A 310 -8.54 22.81 8.59
N GLY A 311 -9.04 23.54 7.60
CA GLY A 311 -10.43 23.57 7.13
C GLY A 311 -10.78 24.95 6.58
N PHE A 312 -12.00 25.12 6.07
CA PHE A 312 -12.55 26.43 5.67
C PHE A 312 -12.97 27.26 6.90
N PRO A 313 -13.20 28.58 6.75
CA PRO A 313 -13.78 29.38 7.83
C PRO A 313 -15.10 28.78 8.35
N GLY A 314 -15.09 28.36 9.62
CA GLY A 314 -16.22 27.66 10.26
C GLY A 314 -16.03 26.15 10.41
N GLU A 315 -14.94 25.61 9.89
CA GLU A 315 -14.54 24.22 10.04
C GLU A 315 -13.28 24.11 10.89
N ASN A 316 -13.20 23.01 11.64
CA ASN A 316 -11.99 22.64 12.31
C ASN A 316 -11.82 21.12 12.29
N TYR A 317 -11.15 20.59 11.26
CA TYR A 317 -10.89 19.16 11.20
C TYR A 317 -9.98 18.69 12.33
N ALA A 318 -9.26 19.58 13.01
CA ALA A 318 -8.45 19.26 14.18
C ALA A 318 -9.23 19.15 15.51
N ASP A 319 -10.55 19.39 15.52
CA ASP A 319 -11.32 19.25 16.75
C ASP A 319 -11.23 17.82 17.32
N PRO A 320 -11.23 17.66 18.66
CA PRO A 320 -11.21 16.33 19.28
C PRO A 320 -12.38 15.44 18.82
N GLY A 321 -12.11 14.16 18.58
CA GLY A 321 -13.11 13.19 18.11
C GLY A 321 -13.12 12.98 16.59
N ASN A 322 -12.26 13.69 15.86
CA ASN A 322 -12.15 13.59 14.40
C ASN A 322 -11.25 12.44 13.92
N GLY A 323 -10.78 11.60 14.83
CA GLY A 323 -9.99 10.41 14.53
C GLY A 323 -9.69 9.52 15.75
N GLY A 324 -8.89 8.48 15.52
CA GLY A 324 -8.35 7.57 16.53
C GLY A 324 -9.38 6.61 17.11
N LEU A 325 -10.26 6.08 16.27
CA LEU A 325 -11.31 5.23 16.77
C LEU A 325 -10.82 3.76 16.92
N PRO A 326 -11.18 3.05 18.00
CA PRO A 326 -10.66 1.71 18.28
C PRO A 326 -11.34 0.63 17.44
N LEU A 327 -10.57 -0.37 16.96
CA LEU A 327 -11.06 -1.61 16.33
C LEU A 327 -11.94 -2.45 17.28
N ALA A 328 -13.14 -1.97 17.63
CA ALA A 328 -13.92 -2.48 18.75
C ALA A 328 -14.37 -3.93 18.57
N ASP A 329 -14.67 -4.35 17.33
CA ASP A 329 -15.01 -5.75 17.00
C ASP A 329 -13.86 -6.72 17.25
N PHE A 330 -12.64 -6.21 17.31
CA PHE A 330 -11.42 -6.96 17.58
C PHE A 330 -10.79 -6.54 18.91
N GLY A 331 -11.57 -5.93 19.82
CA GLY A 331 -11.08 -5.51 21.14
C GLY A 331 -9.98 -4.44 21.10
N GLY A 332 -9.87 -3.69 19.99
CA GLY A 332 -8.80 -2.71 19.75
C GLY A 332 -7.50 -3.33 19.25
N ASP A 333 -7.49 -4.63 18.91
CA ASP A 333 -6.31 -5.37 18.48
C ASP A 333 -6.26 -5.50 16.96
N LEU A 334 -5.29 -4.83 16.34
CA LEU A 334 -5.04 -4.92 14.90
C LEU A 334 -4.63 -6.34 14.47
N GLY A 335 -3.91 -7.08 15.32
CA GLY A 335 -3.54 -8.47 15.02
C GLY A 335 -4.77 -9.37 14.87
N ALA A 336 -5.75 -9.22 15.75
CA ALA A 336 -7.02 -9.93 15.65
C ALA A 336 -7.83 -9.56 14.40
N TYR A 337 -7.77 -8.30 13.95
CA TYR A 337 -8.34 -7.90 12.66
C TYR A 337 -7.63 -8.61 11.49
N LEU A 338 -6.30 -8.58 11.46
CA LEU A 338 -5.53 -9.19 10.38
C LEU A 338 -5.78 -10.70 10.29
N ASP A 339 -5.85 -11.40 11.43
CA ASP A 339 -6.15 -12.83 11.48
C ASP A 339 -7.55 -13.17 10.95
N ALA A 340 -8.56 -12.38 11.31
CA ALA A 340 -9.95 -12.66 11.00
C ALA A 340 -10.38 -12.17 9.61
N VAL A 341 -9.77 -11.09 9.12
CA VAL A 341 -10.21 -10.39 7.90
C VAL A 341 -9.21 -10.49 6.77
N VAL A 342 -7.90 -10.37 7.03
CA VAL A 342 -6.89 -10.28 5.97
C VAL A 342 -6.38 -11.67 5.59
N LEU A 343 -5.90 -12.46 6.56
CA LEU A 343 -5.35 -13.79 6.31
C LEU A 343 -6.27 -14.72 5.50
N PRO A 344 -7.60 -14.76 5.74
CA PRO A 344 -8.49 -15.64 4.97
C PRO A 344 -8.67 -15.24 3.50
N ARG A 345 -8.16 -14.08 3.08
CA ARG A 345 -8.25 -13.55 1.70
C ARG A 345 -6.97 -13.84 0.92
N LEU A 346 -5.93 -14.30 1.60
CA LEU A 346 -4.68 -14.66 0.96
C LEU A 346 -4.84 -15.99 0.23
N THR A 347 -4.42 -16.02 -1.03
CA THR A 347 -4.30 -17.26 -1.80
C THR A 347 -3.12 -18.10 -1.28
N ALA A 348 -3.12 -19.39 -1.60
CA ALA A 348 -2.05 -20.30 -1.16
C ALA A 348 -0.64 -19.87 -1.63
N GLY A 349 -0.53 -19.19 -2.78
CA GLY A 349 0.73 -18.70 -3.31
C GLY A 349 1.18 -17.35 -2.74
N GLN A 350 0.33 -16.62 -2.01
CA GLN A 350 0.73 -15.37 -1.37
C GLN A 350 1.50 -15.68 -0.09
N ASP A 351 2.79 -15.32 -0.09
CA ASP A 351 3.73 -15.60 0.99
C ASP A 351 3.98 -14.38 1.88
N ARG A 352 3.36 -13.24 1.56
CA ARG A 352 3.45 -12.03 2.35
C ARG A 352 2.29 -11.08 2.10
N PHE A 353 2.00 -10.24 3.07
CA PHE A 353 1.07 -9.13 2.93
C PHE A 353 1.54 -7.89 3.69
N VAL A 354 0.99 -6.75 3.31
CA VAL A 354 1.18 -5.47 3.99
C VAL A 354 -0.16 -4.92 4.44
N TYR A 355 -0.14 -4.32 5.62
CA TYR A 355 -1.14 -3.38 6.10
C TYR A 355 -0.45 -2.04 6.27
N LEU A 356 -0.86 -1.03 5.51
CA LEU A 356 -0.33 0.32 5.59
C LEU A 356 -1.46 1.29 5.86
N GLU A 357 -1.20 2.26 6.72
CA GLU A 357 -2.09 3.36 7.00
C GLU A 357 -1.30 4.67 7.07
N SER A 358 -1.96 5.79 6.79
CA SER A 358 -1.37 7.11 6.96
C SER A 358 -2.38 8.12 7.45
N THR A 359 -1.88 9.09 8.21
CA THR A 359 -2.53 10.38 8.39
C THR A 359 -1.83 11.40 7.50
N GLY A 360 -2.62 12.12 6.72
CA GLY A 360 -2.08 12.95 5.67
C GLY A 360 -2.87 14.23 5.44
N PHE A 361 -2.49 14.90 4.36
CA PHE A 361 -3.12 16.10 3.87
C PHE A 361 -3.17 16.05 2.34
N GLY A 362 -4.02 16.88 1.76
CA GLY A 362 -4.25 16.89 0.32
C GLY A 362 -4.15 18.30 -0.23
N VAL A 363 -3.88 18.37 -1.53
CA VAL A 363 -3.83 19.61 -2.30
C VAL A 363 -4.63 19.42 -3.57
N ASN A 364 -5.42 20.43 -3.92
CA ASN A 364 -6.08 20.49 -5.21
C ASN A 364 -5.20 21.27 -6.19
N ASN A 365 -4.79 20.62 -7.27
CA ASN A 365 -3.95 21.23 -8.31
C ASN A 365 -4.75 21.74 -9.50
N SER A 366 -6.06 21.50 -9.47
CA SER A 366 -6.97 21.80 -10.55
C SER A 366 -7.86 22.97 -10.17
N ASN A 367 -8.43 23.65 -11.18
CA ASN A 367 -9.55 24.55 -10.94
C ASN A 367 -10.86 23.77 -10.78
N ASP A 368 -10.79 22.44 -10.83
CA ASP A 368 -11.94 21.58 -10.74
C ASP A 368 -12.50 21.58 -9.33
N PRO A 369 -13.82 21.40 -9.22
CA PRO A 369 -14.56 21.55 -7.98
C PRO A 369 -14.31 20.46 -6.93
N ILE A 370 -13.17 19.77 -6.95
CA ILE A 370 -13.15 18.42 -6.43
C ILE A 370 -12.78 18.43 -4.93
N PHE A 371 -11.75 19.15 -4.44
CA PHE A 371 -11.47 19.32 -2.98
C PHE A 371 -10.58 20.55 -2.69
N THR A 372 -10.21 20.78 -1.42
CA THR A 372 -9.42 21.94 -0.98
C THR A 372 -8.14 21.53 -0.24
N ASP A 373 -7.20 22.46 -0.12
CA ASP A 373 -5.87 22.24 0.49
C ASP A 373 -5.95 22.08 2.03
N THR A 374 -6.34 20.89 2.49
CA THR A 374 -6.68 20.63 3.90
C THR A 374 -5.98 19.40 4.46
N ILE A 375 -5.92 19.33 5.79
CA ILE A 375 -5.57 18.11 6.51
C ILE A 375 -6.69 17.07 6.46
N GLY A 376 -6.38 15.83 6.81
CA GLY A 376 -7.35 14.76 6.97
C GLY A 376 -7.58 13.93 5.70
N TYR A 377 -6.53 13.82 4.90
CA TYR A 377 -6.45 12.87 3.79
C TYR A 377 -5.73 11.64 4.31
N ASP A 378 -6.48 10.58 4.58
CA ASP A 378 -5.92 9.35 5.15
C ASP A 378 -5.88 8.27 4.06
N ALA A 379 -4.95 7.34 4.17
CA ALA A 379 -4.89 6.19 3.30
C ALA A 379 -4.88 4.92 4.16
N THR A 380 -5.55 3.88 3.68
CA THR A 380 -5.37 2.51 4.17
C THR A 380 -5.16 1.61 2.96
N ILE A 381 -4.04 0.88 2.94
CA ILE A 381 -3.65 0.00 1.85
C ILE A 381 -3.41 -1.38 2.45
N ILE A 382 -4.18 -2.36 1.98
CA ILE A 382 -4.01 -3.77 2.33
C ILE A 382 -3.77 -4.53 1.03
N ALA A 383 -2.58 -5.11 0.93
CA ALA A 383 -2.11 -5.73 -0.30
C ALA A 383 -1.25 -6.95 -0.01
N ALA A 384 -1.14 -7.87 -0.96
CA ALA A 384 -0.37 -9.10 -0.79
C ALA A 384 0.46 -9.43 -2.03
N ALA A 385 1.61 -10.07 -1.80
CA ALA A 385 2.54 -10.47 -2.84
C ALA A 385 2.80 -11.97 -2.83
N SER A 386 3.25 -12.47 -3.97
CA SER A 386 3.68 -13.85 -4.18
C SER A 386 5.11 -13.81 -4.70
N VAL A 387 6.08 -13.69 -3.78
CA VAL A 387 7.50 -13.60 -4.14
C VAL A 387 8.08 -14.98 -4.32
N CYS A 388 7.77 -15.87 -3.37
CA CYS A 388 8.20 -17.26 -3.42
C CYS A 388 7.10 -18.23 -3.84
N GLY A 389 5.91 -17.74 -4.18
CA GLY A 389 4.81 -18.58 -4.60
C GLY A 389 4.48 -19.65 -3.57
N VAL A 390 4.37 -20.89 -4.04
CA VAL A 390 4.09 -22.07 -3.23
C VAL A 390 5.37 -22.79 -2.77
N GLN A 391 6.55 -22.21 -2.98
CA GLN A 391 7.82 -22.85 -2.63
C GLN A 391 7.93 -23.02 -1.11
N ARG A 392 8.23 -24.24 -0.69
CA ARG A 392 8.42 -24.60 0.71
C ARG A 392 9.85 -24.26 1.13
N GLY A 393 10.00 -23.53 2.24
CA GLY A 393 11.33 -23.30 2.80
C GLY A 393 12.00 -24.63 3.14
N GLY A 394 13.25 -24.80 2.71
CA GLY A 394 14.08 -25.95 2.98
C GLY A 394 13.96 -27.05 1.92
N ASP A 395 12.96 -26.99 1.03
CA ASP A 395 12.89 -27.86 -0.15
C ASP A 395 13.94 -27.40 -1.18
N ALA A 396 15.20 -27.56 -0.80
CA ALA A 396 16.36 -27.03 -1.50
C ALA A 396 16.64 -27.78 -2.81
N ASN A 397 16.10 -28.98 -2.98
CA ASN A 397 16.18 -29.73 -4.24
C ASN A 397 14.93 -29.53 -5.15
N CYS A 398 13.91 -28.84 -4.63
CA CYS A 398 12.66 -28.47 -5.29
C CYS A 398 11.86 -29.63 -5.89
N ASP A 399 11.80 -30.74 -5.19
CA ASP A 399 10.95 -31.87 -5.55
C ASP A 399 9.53 -31.76 -4.95
N GLY A 400 9.28 -30.72 -4.14
CA GLY A 400 8.02 -30.48 -3.44
C GLY A 400 7.97 -31.11 -2.05
N VAL A 401 9.03 -31.77 -1.60
CA VAL A 401 9.08 -32.59 -0.39
C VAL A 401 10.32 -32.28 0.43
N LEU A 402 10.16 -31.46 1.46
CA LEU A 402 11.21 -31.25 2.47
C LEU A 402 11.57 -32.56 3.20
N ASN A 403 12.77 -33.10 2.93
CA ASN A 403 13.29 -34.32 3.51
C ASN A 403 14.85 -34.37 3.48
N PHE A 404 15.46 -35.51 3.82
CA PHE A 404 16.92 -35.64 3.86
C PHE A 404 17.62 -35.42 2.50
N ASP A 405 16.90 -35.61 1.39
CA ASP A 405 17.40 -35.39 0.03
C ASP A 405 17.63 -33.89 -0.28
N ASP A 406 17.17 -32.98 0.58
CA ASP A 406 17.45 -31.53 0.47
C ASP A 406 18.81 -31.12 1.03
N ILE A 407 19.42 -31.95 1.88
CA ILE A 407 20.63 -31.56 2.63
C ILE A 407 21.78 -31.22 1.69
N ASP A 408 22.02 -32.05 0.67
CA ASP A 408 23.14 -31.83 -0.25
C ASP A 408 22.95 -30.54 -1.07
N ALA A 409 21.72 -30.26 -1.50
CA ALA A 409 21.39 -29.03 -2.21
C ALA A 409 21.52 -27.80 -1.29
N PHE A 410 21.03 -27.88 -0.06
CA PHE A 410 21.15 -26.81 0.92
C PHE A 410 22.62 -26.53 1.28
N VAL A 411 23.45 -27.56 1.47
CA VAL A 411 24.90 -27.38 1.70
C VAL A 411 25.58 -26.71 0.50
N ALA A 412 25.18 -27.04 -0.73
CA ALA A 412 25.65 -26.32 -1.91
C ALA A 412 25.20 -24.85 -1.91
N ALA A 413 23.99 -24.57 -1.42
CA ALA A 413 23.46 -23.21 -1.29
C ALA A 413 24.27 -22.33 -0.34
N LEU A 414 24.85 -22.87 0.72
CA LEU A 414 25.78 -22.15 1.60
C LEU A 414 27.06 -21.68 0.88
N SER A 415 27.36 -22.27 -0.29
CA SER A 415 28.47 -21.85 -1.17
C SER A 415 28.02 -20.87 -2.27
N GLY A 416 26.81 -20.34 -2.18
CA GLY A 416 26.23 -19.35 -3.09
C GLY A 416 25.31 -19.94 -4.16
N GLU A 417 24.51 -19.07 -4.78
CA GLU A 417 23.48 -19.43 -5.77
C GLU A 417 24.01 -20.26 -6.94
N ALA A 418 25.18 -19.92 -7.49
CA ALA A 418 25.77 -20.66 -8.60
C ALA A 418 26.11 -22.12 -8.23
N SER A 419 26.53 -22.35 -6.98
CA SER A 419 26.84 -23.69 -6.47
C SER A 419 25.56 -24.51 -6.26
N TRP A 420 24.51 -23.88 -5.74
CA TRP A 420 23.18 -24.48 -5.62
C TRP A 420 22.58 -24.83 -6.99
N GLN A 421 22.61 -23.92 -7.96
CA GLN A 421 22.10 -24.19 -9.31
C GLN A 421 22.82 -25.38 -9.97
N ALA A 422 24.11 -25.59 -9.67
CA ALA A 422 24.88 -26.71 -10.20
C ALA A 422 24.43 -28.09 -9.66
N THR A 423 23.68 -28.16 -8.56
CA THR A 423 23.09 -29.41 -8.06
C THR A 423 21.88 -29.87 -8.89
N ASN A 424 21.40 -29.03 -9.82
CA ASN A 424 20.15 -29.20 -10.56
C ASN A 424 18.95 -29.36 -9.61
N PRO A 425 18.66 -28.35 -8.78
CA PRO A 425 17.62 -28.40 -7.74
C PRO A 425 16.21 -28.26 -8.34
N GLY A 426 15.90 -28.87 -9.49
CA GLY A 426 14.59 -28.77 -10.12
C GLY A 426 14.26 -27.40 -10.76
N PRO A 427 13.23 -27.35 -11.63
CA PRO A 427 12.80 -26.10 -12.26
C PRO A 427 11.88 -25.28 -11.35
N GLY A 428 11.98 -23.95 -11.43
CA GLY A 428 10.96 -23.03 -10.89
C GLY A 428 11.15 -22.59 -9.44
N CYS A 429 12.22 -23.02 -8.77
CA CYS A 429 12.61 -22.49 -7.47
C CYS A 429 13.43 -21.21 -7.56
N SER A 430 13.27 -20.37 -6.54
CA SER A 430 14.14 -19.23 -6.27
C SER A 430 15.12 -19.61 -5.17
N TYR A 431 16.40 -19.33 -5.40
CA TYR A 431 17.49 -19.65 -4.48
C TYR A 431 17.20 -19.18 -3.04
N LYS A 432 16.80 -17.91 -2.86
CA LYS A 432 16.48 -17.37 -1.54
C LYS A 432 15.21 -17.99 -0.96
N CYS A 433 14.20 -18.23 -1.79
CA CYS A 433 12.91 -18.73 -1.32
C CYS A 433 12.96 -20.10 -0.65
N VAL A 434 13.86 -20.98 -1.09
CA VAL A 434 14.02 -22.32 -0.52
C VAL A 434 15.21 -22.44 0.44
N ASN A 435 16.18 -21.52 0.41
CA ASN A 435 17.40 -21.63 1.23
C ASN A 435 17.57 -20.54 2.32
N ASP A 436 16.92 -19.37 2.23
CA ASP A 436 16.91 -18.35 3.29
C ASP A 436 15.70 -18.61 4.20
N LEU A 437 15.97 -19.23 5.35
CA LEU A 437 14.98 -19.74 6.29
C LEU A 437 14.86 -18.88 7.53
N ASN A 438 15.85 -18.05 7.82
CA ASN A 438 15.78 -17.07 8.90
C ASN A 438 15.13 -15.74 8.44
N LEU A 439 14.93 -15.55 7.13
CA LEU A 439 14.33 -14.38 6.48
C LEU A 439 15.15 -13.09 6.68
N ASP A 440 16.48 -13.18 6.62
CA ASP A 440 17.39 -12.04 6.68
C ASP A 440 17.92 -11.59 5.31
N ASP A 441 17.42 -12.20 4.23
CA ASP A 441 17.79 -11.97 2.83
C ASP A 441 19.20 -12.48 2.46
N VAL A 442 19.83 -13.28 3.32
CA VAL A 442 21.18 -13.84 3.16
C VAL A 442 21.21 -15.35 3.45
N VAL A 443 21.43 -16.16 2.42
CA VAL A 443 21.68 -17.61 2.61
C VAL A 443 23.06 -17.81 3.24
N SER A 444 23.09 -18.22 4.50
CA SER A 444 24.30 -18.36 5.31
C SER A 444 24.21 -19.49 6.33
N PHE A 445 25.24 -19.64 7.17
CA PHE A 445 25.23 -20.63 8.26
C PHE A 445 24.09 -20.40 9.26
N ASP A 446 23.53 -19.19 9.33
CA ASP A 446 22.43 -18.86 10.21
C ASP A 446 21.09 -19.50 9.75
N ASP A 447 21.03 -20.05 8.54
CA ASP A 447 19.90 -20.81 8.02
C ASP A 447 19.92 -22.30 8.39
N ILE A 448 21.06 -22.83 8.87
CA ILE A 448 21.19 -24.27 9.19
C ILE A 448 20.25 -24.66 10.32
N ASP A 449 20.18 -23.87 11.39
CA ASP A 449 19.34 -24.18 12.55
C ASP A 449 17.83 -24.18 12.16
N PRO A 450 17.32 -23.15 11.45
CA PRO A 450 15.99 -23.20 10.83
C PRO A 450 15.78 -24.38 9.89
N PHE A 451 16.75 -24.75 9.05
CA PHE A 451 16.67 -25.88 8.13
C PHE A 451 16.50 -27.21 8.86
N VAL A 452 17.35 -27.46 9.86
CA VAL A 452 17.28 -28.66 10.70
C VAL A 452 15.96 -28.71 11.47
N ALA A 453 15.49 -27.56 11.98
CA ALA A 453 14.19 -27.47 12.62
C ALA A 453 13.06 -27.87 11.65
N ALA A 454 13.11 -27.40 10.40
CA ALA A 454 12.14 -27.73 9.36
C ALA A 454 12.14 -29.22 9.00
N LEU A 455 13.32 -29.86 8.90
CA LEU A 455 13.44 -31.31 8.68
C LEU A 455 12.88 -32.16 9.83
N SER A 456 12.87 -31.60 11.04
CA SER A 456 12.36 -32.28 12.25
C SER A 456 10.87 -32.00 12.53
N ALA A 457 10.24 -31.11 11.78
CA ALA A 457 8.83 -30.77 11.94
C ALA A 457 7.94 -31.92 11.42
N PRO A 458 6.92 -32.34 12.19
CA PRO A 458 6.08 -33.50 11.87
C PRO A 458 5.15 -33.31 10.68
#